data_AF-A0A4U3A9S9-F1
#
_entry.id   AF-A0A4U3A9S9-F1
#
_cell.length_a   1.000
_cell.length_b   1.000
_cell.length_c   1.000
_cell.angle_alpha   90.00
_cell.angle_beta   90.00
_cell.angle_gamma   90.00
#
_symmetry.space_group_name_H-M   'P 1'
#
loop_
_entity.id
_entity.type
_entity.pdbx_description
1 polymer ?
#
loop_
_entity_poly.entity_id
_entity_poly.type
_entity_poly.pdbx_seq_one_letter_code
_entity_poly.pdbx_strand_id
1 'polypeptide(L)'
;MDVLINLFVNGVSTGMLIFLLASGLSLIFGLMSVLNFAHGGLFAWGAFTGVWLFNMTDSYLLALIGAVAMGMFLGFILERFLIRPV
;
A
#
# COMPACT_ATOMS: atom_id res chain seq x y z
N MET A 1 17.46 -13.74 -24.25
CA MET A 1 17.81 -13.91 -22.83
C MET A 1 17.13 -12.85 -21.96
N ASP A 2 16.91 -11.65 -22.52
CA ASP A 2 16.38 -10.48 -21.80
C ASP A 2 14.92 -10.64 -21.34
N VAL A 3 14.10 -11.32 -22.14
CA VAL A 3 12.68 -11.59 -21.80
C VAL A 3 12.59 -12.46 -20.54
N LEU A 4 13.39 -13.51 -20.44
CA LEU A 4 13.40 -14.42 -19.29
C LEU A 4 13.80 -13.71 -18.00
N ILE A 5 14.82 -12.86 -18.08
CA ILE A 5 15.27 -12.02 -16.96
C ILE A 5 14.18 -11.01 -16.57
N ASN A 6 13.55 -10.35 -17.54
CA ASN A 6 12.49 -9.38 -17.26
C ASN A 6 11.28 -10.04 -16.58
N LEU A 7 10.81 -11.18 -17.08
CA LEU A 7 9.71 -11.94 -16.47
C LEU A 7 10.08 -12.41 -15.05
N PHE A 8 11.31 -12.86 -14.84
CA PHE A 8 11.76 -13.26 -13.51
C PHE A 8 11.74 -12.09 -12.53
N VAL A 9 12.29 -10.94 -12.93
CA VAL A 9 12.30 -9.72 -12.10
C VAL A 9 10.87 -9.21 -11.84
N ASN A 10 10.00 -9.21 -12.84
CA ASN A 10 8.59 -8.83 -12.66
C ASN A 10 7.85 -9.79 -11.72
N GLY A 11 8.09 -11.09 -11.86
CA GLY A 11 7.51 -12.13 -11.00
C GLY A 11 7.95 -11.97 -9.55
N VAL A 12 9.26 -11.77 -9.32
CA VAL A 12 9.80 -11.51 -7.97
C VAL A 12 9.24 -10.20 -7.39
N SER A 13 9.23 -9.12 -8.18
CA SER A 13 8.70 -7.82 -7.73
C SER A 13 7.23 -7.93 -7.32
N THR A 14 6.41 -8.56 -8.16
CA THR A 14 4.97 -8.76 -7.87
C THR A 14 4.77 -9.70 -6.68
N GLY A 15 5.57 -10.77 -6.60
CA GLY A 15 5.55 -11.70 -5.47
C GLY A 15 5.91 -11.03 -4.15
N MET A 16 6.91 -10.15 -4.13
CA MET A 16 7.28 -9.35 -2.97
C MET A 16 6.16 -8.40 -2.54
N LEU A 17 5.48 -7.75 -3.48
CA LEU A 17 4.31 -6.90 -3.17
C LEU A 17 3.20 -7.71 -2.50
N ILE A 18 2.82 -8.85 -3.07
CA ILE A 18 1.78 -9.72 -2.51
C ILE A 18 2.21 -10.26 -1.14
N PHE A 19 3.48 -10.66 -0.99
CA PHE A 19 4.04 -11.14 0.27
C PHE A 19 4.01 -10.05 1.35
N LEU A 20 4.41 -8.82 1.03
CA LEU A 20 4.36 -7.70 1.98
C LEU A 20 2.93 -7.40 2.43
N LEU A 21 1.96 -7.44 1.51
CA LEU A 21 0.55 -7.27 1.85
C LEU A 21 0.01 -8.38 2.75
N ALA A 22 0.32 -9.64 2.43
CA ALA A 22 -0.11 -10.79 3.22
C ALA A 22 0.54 -10.83 4.60
N SER A 23 1.86 -10.57 4.68
CA SER A 23 2.60 -10.55 5.94
C SER A 23 2.17 -9.40 6.84
N GLY A 24 1.89 -8.22 6.30
CA GLY A 24 1.36 -7.08 7.08
C GLY A 24 0.04 -7.43 7.77
N LEU A 25 -0.87 -8.06 7.03
CA LEU A 25 -2.13 -8.54 7.58
C LEU A 25 -1.90 -9.64 8.65
N SER A 26 -1.04 -10.63 8.37
CA SER A 26 -0.72 -11.71 9.32
C SER A 26 -0.05 -11.21 10.61
N LEU A 27 0.79 -10.18 10.54
CA LEU A 27 1.43 -9.58 11.72
C LEU A 27 0.42 -8.84 12.59
N ILE A 28 -0.48 -8.07 11.96
CA ILE A 28 -1.58 -7.40 12.66
C ILE A 28 -2.48 -8.42 13.37
N PHE A 29 -2.81 -9.52 12.70
CA PHE A 29 -3.52 -10.64 13.29
C PHE A 29 -2.82 -11.26 14.47
N GLY A 30 -1.55 -11.60 14.28
CA GLY A 30 -0.76 -12.30 15.30
C GLY A 30 -0.64 -11.49 16.59
N LEU A 31 -0.66 -10.16 16.50
CA LEU A 31 -0.56 -9.28 17.67
C LEU A 31 -1.93 -8.92 18.26
N MET A 32 -2.92 -8.59 17.44
CA MET A 32 -4.20 -8.05 17.92
C MET A 32 -5.33 -9.09 18.02
N SER A 33 -5.18 -10.29 17.43
CA SER A 33 -6.23 -11.32 17.35
C SER A 33 -7.56 -10.86 16.70
N VAL A 34 -7.55 -9.78 15.92
CA VAL A 34 -8.74 -9.19 15.27
C VAL A 34 -8.48 -8.85 13.80
N LEU A 35 -9.50 -9.08 12.94
CA LEU A 35 -9.46 -8.84 11.49
C LEU A 35 -9.57 -7.36 11.15
N ASN A 36 -8.43 -6.72 10.86
CA ASN A 36 -8.39 -5.32 10.41
C ASN A 36 -8.40 -5.23 8.87
N PHE A 37 -9.59 -5.11 8.29
CA PHE A 37 -9.78 -4.88 6.85
C PHE A 37 -9.44 -3.45 6.39
N ALA A 38 -9.25 -2.50 7.31
CA ALA A 38 -8.89 -1.13 6.95
C ALA A 38 -7.47 -1.07 6.33
N HIS A 39 -6.57 -1.99 6.70
CA HIS A 39 -5.21 -2.05 6.15
C HIS A 39 -5.21 -2.18 4.62
N GLY A 40 -6.00 -3.12 4.08
CA GLY A 40 -6.11 -3.33 2.63
C GLY A 40 -6.73 -2.13 1.91
N GLY A 41 -7.73 -1.49 2.53
CA GLY A 41 -8.36 -0.27 2.00
C GLY A 41 -7.39 0.91 1.94
N LEU A 42 -6.60 1.14 3.00
CA LEU A 42 -5.59 2.20 3.05
C LEU A 42 -4.50 1.99 1.98
N PHE A 43 -4.05 0.74 1.81
CA PHE A 43 -3.09 0.40 0.76
C PHE A 43 -3.65 0.72 -0.64
N ALA A 44 -4.89 0.31 -0.94
CA ALA A 44 -5.51 0.55 -2.23
C ALA A 44 -5.63 2.04 -2.56
N TRP A 45 -6.01 2.86 -1.58
CA TRP A 45 -6.07 4.32 -1.74
C TRP A 45 -4.70 4.94 -2.04
N GLY A 46 -3.65 4.50 -1.32
CA GLY A 46 -2.28 4.94 -1.60
C GLY A 46 -1.82 4.56 -3.01
N ALA A 47 -2.03 3.31 -3.40
CA ALA A 47 -1.66 2.80 -4.72
C ALA A 47 -2.39 3.53 -5.86
N PHE A 48 -3.71 3.72 -5.74
CA PHE A 48 -4.51 4.41 -6.76
C PHE A 48 -4.10 5.89 -6.89
N THR A 49 -3.81 6.55 -5.76
CA THR A 49 -3.33 7.94 -5.76
C THR A 49 -1.97 8.06 -6.44
N GLY A 50 -1.04 7.13 -6.17
CA GLY A 50 0.25 7.08 -6.85
C GLY A 50 0.11 6.91 -8.36
N VAL A 51 -0.72 5.96 -8.81
CA VAL A 51 -1.00 5.75 -10.24
C VAL A 51 -1.63 6.99 -10.86
N TRP A 52 -2.60 7.62 -10.18
CA TRP A 52 -3.25 8.83 -10.68
C TRP A 52 -2.25 9.97 -10.85
N LEU A 53 -1.45 10.27 -9.83
CA LEU A 53 -0.44 11.33 -9.90
C LEU A 53 0.64 11.05 -10.95
N PHE A 54 1.05 9.79 -11.10
CA PHE A 54 1.98 9.41 -12.15
C PHE A 54 1.40 9.70 -13.54
N ASN A 55 0.14 9.33 -13.80
CA ASN A 55 -0.52 9.61 -15.09
C ASN A 55 -0.71 11.10 -15.38
N MET A 56 -0.76 11.96 -14.35
CA MET A 56 -0.92 13.41 -14.54
C MET A 56 0.42 14.15 -14.68
N THR A 57 1.49 13.64 -14.05
CA THR A 57 2.75 14.38 -13.89
C THR A 57 3.94 13.72 -14.58
N ASP A 58 3.79 12.46 -15.01
CA ASP A 58 4.86 11.56 -15.49
C ASP A 58 6.04 11.42 -14.51
N SER A 59 5.88 11.91 -13.28
CA SER A 59 6.94 11.95 -12.27
C SER A 59 6.70 10.89 -11.22
N TYR A 60 7.58 9.88 -11.22
CA TYR A 60 7.56 8.82 -10.22
C TYR A 60 7.73 9.37 -8.79
N LEU A 61 8.54 10.42 -8.61
CA LEU A 61 8.83 10.98 -7.29
C LEU A 61 7.58 11.67 -6.71
N LEU A 62 6.86 12.43 -7.54
CA LEU A 62 5.60 13.08 -7.14
C LEU A 62 4.52 12.04 -6.83
N ALA A 63 4.43 10.99 -7.65
CA ALA A 63 3.53 9.87 -7.43
C ALA A 63 3.79 9.16 -6.09
N LEU A 64 5.06 8.87 -5.78
CA LEU A 64 5.47 8.23 -4.53
C LEU A 64 5.11 9.09 -3.32
N ILE A 65 5.48 10.38 -3.34
CA ILE A 65 5.20 11.30 -2.23
C ILE A 65 3.69 11.43 -2.03
N GLY A 66 2.91 11.55 -3.11
CA GLY A 66 1.45 11.65 -3.01
C GLY A 66 0.78 10.39 -2.48
N ALA A 67 1.26 9.20 -2.86
CA ALA A 67 0.77 7.94 -2.31
C ALA A 67 1.00 7.85 -0.78
N VAL A 68 2.19 8.24 -0.31
CA VAL A 68 2.53 8.27 1.13
C VAL A 68 1.68 9.31 1.86
N ALA A 69 1.54 10.51 1.31
CA ALA A 69 0.74 11.58 1.89
C ALA A 69 -0.73 11.16 2.03
N MET A 70 -1.30 10.47 1.04
CA MET A 70 -2.67 9.96 1.11
C MET A 70 -2.84 8.92 2.21
N GLY A 71 -1.89 7.98 2.33
CA GLY A 71 -1.90 6.99 3.42
C GLY A 71 -1.84 7.64 4.80
N MET A 72 -0.96 8.63 4.98
CA MET A 72 -0.86 9.41 6.23
C MET A 72 -2.16 10.15 6.53
N PHE A 73 -2.76 10.81 5.53
CA PHE A 73 -4.00 11.56 5.69
C PHE A 73 -5.17 10.67 6.11
N LEU A 74 -5.39 9.54 5.41
CA LEU A 74 -6.44 8.59 5.77
C LEU A 74 -6.18 7.92 7.12
N GLY A 75 -4.93 7.58 7.42
CA GLY A 75 -4.54 7.03 8.73
C GLY A 75 -4.87 8.00 9.86
N PHE A 76 -4.56 9.30 9.69
CA PHE A 76 -4.90 10.34 10.65
C PHE A 76 -6.42 10.48 10.86
N ILE A 77 -7.21 10.44 9.78
CA ILE A 77 -8.68 10.46 9.86
C ILE A 77 -9.18 9.25 10.66
N LEU A 78 -8.71 8.04 10.34
CA LEU A 78 -9.12 6.83 11.06
C LEU A 78 -8.74 6.89 12.53
N GLU A 79 -7.53 7.35 12.85
CA GLU A 79 -7.11 7.51 14.25
C GLU A 79 -8.02 8.51 14.97
N ARG A 80 -8.27 9.67 14.37
CA ARG A 80 -9.00 10.76 15.02
C ARG A 80 -10.47 10.44 15.26
N PHE A 81 -11.13 9.81 14.29
CA PHE A 81 -12.58 9.64 14.30
C PHE A 81 -13.06 8.22 14.66
N LEU A 82 -12.22 7.20 14.46
CA LEU A 82 -12.62 5.82 14.70
C LEU A 82 -11.89 5.21 15.90
N ILE A 83 -10.58 5.46 16.05
CA ILE A 83 -9.76 4.80 17.09
C ILE A 83 -9.72 5.59 18.40
N ARG A 84 -9.54 6.92 18.37
CA ARG A 84 -9.50 7.73 19.61
C ARG A 84 -10.80 7.79 20.43
N PRO A 85 -12.02 7.72 19.86
CA PRO A 85 -13.24 7.80 20.65
C PRO A 85 -13.68 6.46 21.28
N VAL A 86 -13.02 5.35 20.95
CA VAL A 86 -13.22 4.03 21.59
C VAL A 86 -12.19 3.79 22.68
#